data_AF-A0A1H3M5D5-F1
#
_entry.id   AF-A0A1H3M5D5-F1
#
_cell.length_a   1.000
_cell.length_b   1.000
_cell.length_c   1.000
_cell.angle_alpha   90.00
_cell.angle_beta   90.00
_cell.angle_gamma   90.00
#
_symmetry.space_group_name_H-M   'P 1'
#
loop_
_entity.id
_entity.type
_entity.pdbx_description
1 polymer ?
#
loop_
_entity_poly.entity_id
_entity_poly.type
_entity_poly.pdbx_seq_one_letter_code
_entity_poly.pdbx_strand_id
1 'polypeptide(L)'
;MAAVSLLEMLLLRRALARPAPAPADADEPAPPTDQEPAVPNEFEFLDKHYDPTDLPEVAAQTALERFGNYPNARTSTVIFGVSWQALTDSIQHAVLNYNNGGIFDTSVAATLSEDTRQWQIMLTGLRYVNATRTMVAGRPQYTVGEYSNGSIFLNAEALGGQLLGEVVHLSNGFGDWVQNVELKNPPSY
;
A
#
# COMPACT_ATOMS: atom_id res chain seq x y z
N MET A 1 -22.02 14.37 37.10
CA MET A 1 -22.47 13.89 35.77
C MET A 1 -21.31 13.15 35.16
N ALA A 2 -21.38 11.82 35.10
CA ALA A 2 -20.31 10.97 34.58
C ALA A 2 -20.36 11.00 33.05
N ALA A 3 -19.26 11.44 32.42
CA ALA A 3 -19.09 11.36 30.97
C ALA A 3 -18.90 9.89 30.61
N VAL A 4 -19.94 9.30 30.01
CA VAL A 4 -19.86 7.95 29.42
C VAL A 4 -18.84 8.02 28.29
N SER A 5 -17.79 7.21 28.37
CA SER A 5 -16.74 7.16 27.37
C SER A 5 -17.30 6.66 26.04
N LEU A 6 -16.97 7.33 24.94
CA LEU A 6 -17.39 6.99 23.58
C LEU A 6 -17.01 5.54 23.22
N LEU A 7 -15.98 5.01 23.88
CA LEU A 7 -15.52 3.61 23.80
C LEU A 7 -16.56 2.62 24.36
N GLU A 8 -17.26 2.96 25.44
CA GLU A 8 -18.29 2.11 26.04
C GLU A 8 -19.54 2.05 25.16
N MET A 9 -19.91 3.14 24.49
CA MET A 9 -21.01 3.14 23.52
C MET A 9 -20.71 2.31 22.26
N LEU A 10 -19.45 2.27 21.82
CA LEU A 10 -19.01 1.45 20.68
C LEU A 10 -19.02 -0.05 21.02
N LEU A 11 -18.58 -0.42 22.23
CA LEU A 11 -18.64 -1.81 22.71
C LEU A 11 -20.09 -2.29 22.91
N LEU A 12 -20.98 -1.43 23.38
CA LEU A 12 -22.40 -1.77 23.56
C LEU A 12 -23.12 -2.04 22.23
N ARG A 13 -22.78 -1.30 21.16
CA ARG A 13 -23.33 -1.56 19.81
C ARG A 13 -22.86 -2.89 19.22
N ARG A 14 -21.64 -3.33 19.53
CA ARG A 14 -21.11 -4.61 19.05
C ARG A 14 -21.75 -5.81 19.76
N ALA A 15 -22.16 -5.65 21.03
CA ALA A 15 -22.85 -6.69 21.79
C ALA A 15 -24.33 -6.89 21.38
N LEU A 16 -24.99 -5.84 20.86
CA LEU A 16 -26.39 -5.88 20.41
C LEU A 16 -26.58 -6.38 18.96
N ALA A 17 -25.50 -6.47 18.18
CA ALA A 17 -25.53 -6.95 16.79
C ALA A 17 -25.31 -8.47 16.67
N ARG A 18 -25.51 -9.24 17.74
CA ARG A 18 -25.41 -10.71 17.70
C ARG A 18 -26.67 -11.27 17.02
N PRO A 19 -26.55 -12.00 15.90
CA PRO A 19 -27.70 -12.70 15.34
C PRO A 19 -28.17 -13.78 16.32
N ALA A 20 -29.48 -13.87 16.54
CA ALA A 20 -30.10 -14.97 17.28
C ALA A 20 -29.81 -16.32 16.58
N PRO A 21 -29.70 -17.44 17.32
CA PRO A 21 -29.51 -18.74 16.71
C PRO A 21 -30.81 -19.21 16.04
N ALA A 22 -30.74 -19.53 14.75
CA ALA A 22 -31.83 -20.20 14.02
C ALA A 22 -31.74 -21.73 14.22
N PRO A 23 -32.87 -22.46 14.16
CA PRO A 23 -32.95 -23.87 14.55
C PRO A 23 -32.35 -24.81 13.49
N ALA A 24 -31.94 -25.98 13.94
CA ALA A 24 -31.42 -27.08 13.15
C ALA A 24 -32.51 -27.74 12.30
N ASP A 25 -32.24 -27.97 11.00
CA ASP A 25 -32.31 -29.30 10.37
C ASP A 25 -31.92 -29.29 8.86
N ALA A 26 -31.13 -30.31 8.50
CA ALA A 26 -30.98 -31.05 7.23
C ALA A 26 -30.28 -30.45 5.97
N ASP A 27 -29.10 -31.04 5.70
CA ASP A 27 -28.54 -31.57 4.42
C ASP A 27 -28.60 -30.78 3.09
N GLU A 28 -27.46 -30.20 2.70
CA GLU A 28 -26.73 -30.45 1.43
C GLU A 28 -25.37 -29.69 1.47
N PRO A 29 -24.22 -30.28 1.11
CA PRO A 29 -22.97 -29.54 1.04
C PRO A 29 -22.93 -28.71 -0.25
N ALA A 30 -23.16 -27.41 -0.12
CA ALA A 30 -22.92 -26.43 -1.17
C ALA A 30 -21.44 -26.48 -1.62
N PRO A 31 -21.13 -26.28 -2.91
CA PRO A 31 -19.75 -26.21 -3.39
C PRO A 31 -19.01 -25.07 -2.66
N PRO A 32 -17.69 -25.21 -2.40
CA PRO A 32 -16.93 -24.19 -1.70
C PRO A 32 -16.93 -22.91 -2.55
N THR A 33 -17.68 -21.91 -2.11
CA THR A 33 -17.55 -20.54 -2.59
C THR A 33 -16.45 -19.90 -1.74
N ASP A 34 -15.20 -20.28 -1.98
CA ASP A 34 -14.02 -19.54 -1.52
C ASP A 34 -13.84 -18.29 -2.39
N GLN A 35 -14.88 -17.48 -2.48
CA GLN A 35 -14.72 -16.06 -2.72
C GLN A 35 -15.21 -15.37 -1.47
N GLU A 36 -14.27 -15.27 -0.52
CA GLU A 36 -14.33 -14.24 0.51
C GLU A 36 -14.77 -12.95 -0.20
N PRO A 37 -15.88 -12.30 0.21
CA PRO A 37 -16.27 -11.05 -0.40
C PRO A 37 -15.08 -10.12 -0.30
N ALA A 38 -14.60 -9.59 -1.43
CA ALA A 38 -13.47 -8.68 -1.50
C ALA A 38 -13.79 -7.42 -0.68
N VAL A 39 -13.50 -7.49 0.62
CA VAL A 39 -13.41 -6.32 1.48
C VAL A 39 -12.11 -5.65 1.02
N PRO A 40 -12.13 -4.42 0.50
CA PRO A 40 -10.91 -3.75 0.10
C PRO A 40 -10.02 -3.65 1.34
N ASN A 41 -8.91 -4.40 1.35
CA ASN A 41 -7.86 -4.12 2.30
C ASN A 41 -7.30 -2.75 1.91
N GLU A 42 -7.31 -1.79 2.84
CA GLU A 42 -6.85 -0.41 2.65
C GLU A 42 -5.44 -0.32 2.02
N PHE A 43 -4.67 -1.42 2.04
CA PHE A 43 -3.31 -1.49 1.54
C PHE A 43 -3.04 -2.59 0.50
N GLU A 44 -4.04 -3.21 -0.13
CA GLU A 44 -3.80 -4.30 -1.10
C GLU A 44 -2.89 -3.88 -2.26
N PHE A 45 -3.13 -2.71 -2.84
CA PHE A 45 -2.25 -2.16 -3.87
C PHE A 45 -0.83 -1.92 -3.35
N LEU A 46 -0.68 -1.44 -2.11
CA LEU A 46 0.62 -1.14 -1.53
C LEU A 46 1.41 -2.43 -1.25
N ASP A 47 0.73 -3.52 -0.91
CA ASP A 47 1.34 -4.85 -0.73
C ASP A 47 1.96 -5.32 -2.05
N LYS A 48 1.25 -5.08 -3.17
CA LYS A 48 1.79 -5.25 -4.53
C LYS A 48 2.90 -4.26 -4.87
N HIS A 49 3.28 -3.33 -3.99
CA HIS A 49 4.37 -2.37 -4.15
C HIS A 49 5.50 -2.50 -3.11
N TYR A 50 5.44 -3.53 -2.27
CA TYR A 50 6.32 -3.73 -1.13
C TYR A 50 7.14 -5.02 -1.26
N ASP A 51 8.32 -5.05 -0.65
CA ASP A 51 9.11 -6.26 -0.42
C ASP A 51 9.76 -6.17 1.00
N PRO A 52 9.58 -7.17 1.87
CA PRO A 52 10.12 -7.15 3.23
C PRO A 52 11.64 -7.33 3.31
N THR A 53 12.30 -7.57 2.19
CA THR A 53 13.76 -7.72 2.13
C THR A 53 14.49 -6.44 2.52
N ASP A 54 15.69 -6.61 3.08
CA ASP A 54 16.67 -5.53 3.24
C ASP A 54 17.69 -5.50 2.08
N LEU A 55 17.63 -6.50 1.18
CA LEU A 55 18.57 -6.71 0.09
C LEU A 55 18.05 -6.09 -1.22
N PRO A 56 18.78 -5.13 -1.82
CA PRO A 56 18.34 -4.45 -3.03
C PRO A 56 18.19 -5.40 -4.23
N GLU A 57 18.96 -6.48 -4.31
CA GLU A 57 18.90 -7.45 -5.41
C GLU A 57 17.59 -8.24 -5.40
N VAL A 58 17.06 -8.55 -4.21
CA VAL A 58 15.77 -9.24 -4.06
C VAL A 58 14.64 -8.29 -4.44
N ALA A 59 14.65 -7.06 -3.93
CA ALA A 59 13.68 -6.04 -4.29
C ALA A 59 13.68 -5.73 -5.80
N ALA A 60 14.86 -5.72 -6.43
CA ALA A 60 15.02 -5.53 -7.87
C ALA A 60 14.40 -6.67 -8.67
N GLN A 61 14.56 -7.91 -8.22
CA GLN A 61 13.90 -9.07 -8.83
C GLN A 61 12.38 -8.97 -8.73
N THR A 62 11.85 -8.61 -7.56
CA THR A 62 10.41 -8.37 -7.35
C THR A 62 9.88 -7.27 -8.27
N ALA A 63 10.62 -6.17 -8.44
CA ALA A 63 10.23 -5.07 -9.33
C ALA A 63 10.14 -5.53 -10.80
N LEU A 64 11.03 -6.43 -11.20
CA LEU A 64 11.09 -6.95 -12.56
C LEU A 64 9.95 -7.92 -12.86
N GLU A 65 9.67 -8.86 -11.94
CA GLU A 65 8.59 -9.85 -12.06
C GLU A 65 7.22 -9.18 -12.24
N ARG A 66 7.05 -7.99 -11.68
CA ARG A 66 5.81 -7.20 -11.84
C ARG A 66 5.54 -6.74 -13.25
N PHE A 67 6.53 -6.61 -14.13
CA PHE A 67 6.25 -6.35 -15.54
C PHE A 67 5.47 -7.51 -16.19
N GLY A 68 5.58 -8.74 -15.67
CA GLY A 68 4.74 -9.87 -16.10
C GLY A 68 3.27 -9.67 -15.76
N ASN A 69 2.98 -9.18 -14.55
CA ASN A 69 1.62 -8.86 -14.10
C ASN A 69 1.07 -7.59 -14.76
N TYR A 70 1.95 -6.65 -15.11
CA TYR A 70 1.62 -5.35 -15.69
C TYR A 70 2.44 -5.08 -16.98
N PRO A 71 2.17 -5.80 -18.08
CA PRO A 71 3.00 -5.78 -19.29
C PRO A 71 3.00 -4.44 -20.03
N ASN A 72 2.14 -3.49 -19.68
CA ASN A 72 2.14 -2.15 -20.29
C ASN A 72 2.83 -1.10 -19.42
N ALA A 73 3.25 -1.43 -18.19
CA ALA A 73 3.96 -0.51 -17.32
C ALA A 73 5.32 -0.14 -17.93
N ARG A 74 5.72 1.14 -17.76
CA ARG A 74 7.05 1.64 -18.14
C ARG A 74 8.04 1.56 -16.99
N THR A 75 7.53 1.70 -15.77
CA THR A 75 8.31 1.68 -14.53
C THR A 75 7.58 0.79 -13.52
N SER A 76 8.34 0.06 -12.72
CA SER A 76 7.86 -0.64 -11.54
C SER A 76 8.67 -0.21 -10.33
N THR A 77 7.98 0.22 -9.27
CA THR A 77 8.59 0.68 -8.03
C THR A 77 8.34 -0.32 -6.92
N VAL A 78 9.39 -0.72 -6.20
CA VAL A 78 9.30 -1.57 -5.00
C VAL A 78 9.90 -0.82 -3.83
N ILE A 79 9.14 -0.69 -2.76
CA ILE A 79 9.59 -0.19 -1.44
C ILE A 79 10.18 -1.38 -0.67
N PHE A 80 11.35 -1.20 -0.08
CA PHE A 80 12.04 -2.26 0.68
C PHE A 80 12.81 -1.68 1.87
N GLY A 81 13.36 -2.54 2.72
CA GLY A 81 14.14 -2.11 3.89
C GLY A 81 13.33 -1.42 5.00
N VAL A 82 12.01 -1.63 5.01
CA VAL A 82 11.06 -1.17 6.03
C VAL A 82 10.11 -2.33 6.29
N SER A 83 9.64 -2.49 7.53
CA SER A 83 8.62 -3.52 7.80
C SER A 83 7.24 -3.07 7.30
N TRP A 84 6.41 -4.04 6.90
CA TRP A 84 5.05 -3.79 6.45
C TRP A 84 4.26 -2.99 7.48
N GLN A 85 4.34 -3.40 8.74
CA GLN A 85 3.69 -2.71 9.84
C GLN A 85 4.18 -1.27 10.00
N ALA A 86 5.49 -1.03 9.95
CA ALA A 86 6.02 0.33 10.06
C ALA A 86 5.57 1.22 8.90
N LEU A 87 5.47 0.66 7.69
CA LEU A 87 4.98 1.37 6.50
C LEU A 87 3.49 1.71 6.62
N THR A 88 2.64 0.74 6.99
CA THR A 88 1.19 0.97 7.13
C THR A 88 0.87 1.90 8.30
N ASP A 89 1.56 1.75 9.43
CA ASP A 89 1.39 2.61 10.61
C ASP A 89 1.76 4.05 10.26
N SER A 90 2.83 4.26 9.48
CA SER A 90 3.24 5.58 8.99
C SER A 90 2.16 6.26 8.15
N ILE A 91 1.51 5.51 7.26
CA ILE A 91 0.43 6.03 6.41
C ILE A 91 -0.81 6.38 7.25
N GLN A 92 -1.23 5.48 8.14
CA GLN A 92 -2.37 5.73 9.03
C GLN A 92 -2.12 6.94 9.94
N HIS A 93 -0.91 7.06 10.48
CA HIS A 93 -0.54 8.19 11.32
C HIS A 93 -0.60 9.51 10.54
N ALA A 94 -0.18 9.54 9.28
CA ALA A 94 -0.28 10.74 8.44
C ALA A 94 -1.72 11.23 8.27
N VAL A 95 -2.65 10.31 7.99
CA VAL A 95 -4.09 10.62 7.86
C VAL A 95 -4.68 11.08 9.19
N LEU A 96 -4.36 10.39 10.30
CA LEU A 96 -4.80 10.78 11.63
C LEU A 96 -4.29 12.16 12.03
N ASN A 97 -3.03 12.49 11.72
CA ASN A 97 -2.43 13.79 12.01
C ASN A 97 -3.14 14.91 11.26
N TYR A 98 -3.42 14.71 9.96
CA TYR A 98 -4.20 15.65 9.17
C TYR A 98 -5.59 15.89 9.80
N ASN A 99 -6.32 14.81 10.12
CA ASN A 99 -7.66 14.90 10.71
C ASN A 99 -7.68 15.59 12.07
N ASN A 100 -6.64 15.44 12.87
CA ASN A 100 -6.51 16.06 14.18
C ASN A 100 -6.02 17.52 14.13
N GLY A 101 -5.77 18.07 12.94
CA GLY A 101 -5.25 19.43 12.77
C GLY A 101 -3.80 19.61 13.23
N GLY A 102 -3.06 18.50 13.35
CA GLY A 102 -1.67 18.51 13.77
C GLY A 102 -0.72 18.70 12.60
N ILE A 103 0.14 19.71 12.67
CA ILE A 103 1.36 19.76 11.84
C ILE A 103 2.46 19.15 12.69
N PHE A 104 2.94 17.98 12.31
CA PHE A 104 4.07 17.33 12.96
C PHE A 104 5.27 17.31 12.02
N ASP A 105 6.44 17.60 12.59
CA ASP A 105 7.75 17.47 11.97
C ASP A 105 8.10 15.98 11.83
N THR A 106 7.37 15.31 10.94
CA THR A 106 7.46 13.87 10.71
C THR A 106 7.84 13.60 9.27
N SER A 107 8.51 12.48 9.04
CA SER A 107 8.88 11.97 7.71
C SER A 107 7.67 11.54 6.85
N VAL A 108 6.46 11.98 7.20
CA VAL A 108 5.21 11.63 6.53
C VAL A 108 4.23 12.78 6.64
N ALA A 109 3.53 13.08 5.55
CA ALA A 109 2.43 14.04 5.52
C ALA A 109 1.28 13.50 4.66
N ALA A 110 0.04 13.86 5.02
CA ALA A 110 -1.14 13.57 4.22
C ALA A 110 -1.95 14.84 4.01
N THR A 111 -2.58 14.97 2.85
CA THR A 111 -3.56 16.00 2.53
C THR A 111 -4.76 15.37 1.86
N LEU A 112 -5.95 15.88 2.16
CA LEU A 112 -7.17 15.47 1.48
C LEU A 112 -7.42 16.39 0.29
N SER A 113 -7.83 15.82 -0.84
CA SER A 113 -8.27 16.58 -2.01
C SER A 113 -9.44 17.50 -1.69
N GLU A 114 -9.59 18.59 -2.44
CA GLU A 114 -10.67 19.58 -2.24
C GLU A 114 -12.07 18.96 -2.36
N ASP A 115 -12.22 17.95 -3.23
CA ASP A 115 -13.48 17.21 -3.42
C ASP A 115 -13.71 16.12 -2.35
N THR A 116 -12.79 15.98 -1.39
CA THR A 116 -12.81 15.03 -0.27
C THR A 116 -12.82 13.55 -0.69
N ARG A 117 -12.37 13.23 -1.91
CA ARG A 117 -12.42 11.86 -2.45
C ARG A 117 -11.09 11.12 -2.41
N GLN A 118 -9.98 11.83 -2.27
CA GLN A 118 -8.66 11.25 -2.39
C GLN A 118 -7.70 11.79 -1.34
N TRP A 119 -7.01 10.88 -0.67
CA TRP A 119 -5.82 11.17 0.11
C TRP A 119 -4.60 11.27 -0.81
N GLN A 120 -3.79 12.29 -0.58
CA GLN A 120 -2.46 12.44 -1.13
C GLN A 120 -1.48 12.33 0.03
N ILE A 121 -0.63 11.31 0.02
CA ILE A 121 0.22 10.93 1.16
C ILE A 121 1.66 10.92 0.67
N MET A 122 2.52 11.69 1.33
CA MET A 122 3.96 11.72 1.08
C MET A 122 4.66 10.97 2.21
N LEU A 123 5.39 9.91 1.87
CA LEU A 123 6.26 9.17 2.78
C LEU A 123 7.71 9.48 2.42
N THR A 124 8.54 9.86 3.38
CA THR A 124 9.95 10.21 3.16
C THR A 124 10.89 9.29 3.94
N GLY A 125 12.18 9.30 3.59
CA GLY A 125 13.19 8.48 4.25
C GLY A 125 13.15 6.99 3.87
N LEU A 126 12.45 6.64 2.79
CA LEU A 126 12.28 5.26 2.34
C LEU A 126 13.46 4.79 1.48
N ARG A 127 13.65 3.48 1.39
CA ARG A 127 14.46 2.85 0.35
C ARG A 127 13.53 2.25 -0.69
N TYR A 128 13.87 2.45 -1.96
CA TYR A 128 13.09 1.88 -3.05
C TYR A 128 13.97 1.57 -4.25
N VAL A 129 13.51 0.63 -5.08
CA VAL A 129 14.08 0.38 -6.40
C VAL A 129 13.08 0.77 -7.47
N ASN A 130 13.58 1.34 -8.57
CA ASN A 130 12.81 1.57 -9.78
C ASN A 130 13.37 0.71 -10.91
N ALA A 131 12.59 -0.26 -11.35
CA ALA A 131 12.85 -0.99 -12.58
C ALA A 131 12.20 -0.23 -13.74
N THR A 132 12.99 0.14 -14.75
CA THR A 132 12.53 0.86 -15.95
C THR A 132 12.68 -0.04 -17.16
N ARG A 133 11.59 -0.16 -17.93
CA ARG A 133 11.57 -0.88 -19.20
C ARG A 133 11.71 0.09 -20.38
N THR A 134 12.70 -0.16 -21.22
CA THR A 134 12.93 0.57 -22.47
C THR A 134 12.91 -0.39 -23.66
N MET A 135 12.64 0.11 -24.86
CA MET A 135 12.70 -0.69 -26.09
C MET A 135 13.96 -0.31 -26.86
N VAL A 136 14.88 -1.25 -27.03
CA VAL A 136 16.13 -1.06 -27.78
C VAL A 136 16.19 -2.09 -28.90
N ALA A 137 16.29 -1.62 -30.14
CA ALA A 137 16.29 -2.47 -31.34
C ALA A 137 15.10 -3.47 -31.39
N GLY A 138 13.92 -3.05 -30.91
CA GLY A 138 12.71 -3.88 -30.88
C GLY A 138 12.65 -4.90 -29.73
N ARG A 139 13.63 -4.91 -28.80
CA ARG A 139 13.64 -5.79 -27.63
C ARG A 139 13.49 -4.99 -26.33
N PRO A 140 12.73 -5.50 -25.34
CA PRO A 140 12.65 -4.86 -24.04
C PRO A 140 13.99 -5.01 -23.31
N GLN A 141 14.53 -3.89 -22.83
CA GLN A 141 15.68 -3.83 -21.93
C GLN A 141 15.23 -3.25 -20.60
N TYR A 142 15.74 -3.82 -19.52
CA TYR A 142 15.41 -3.44 -18.15
C TYR A 142 16.64 -2.87 -17.46
N THR A 143 16.44 -1.77 -16.75
CA THR A 143 17.44 -1.17 -15.89
C THR A 143 16.82 -0.97 -14.52
N VAL A 144 17.56 -1.27 -13.44
CA VAL A 144 17.06 -1.11 -12.08
C VAL A 144 18.01 -0.20 -11.31
N GLY A 145 17.46 0.90 -10.77
CA GLY A 145 18.19 1.80 -9.89
C GLY A 145 17.71 1.66 -8.44
N GLU A 146 18.65 1.59 -7.50
CA GLU A 146 18.39 1.72 -6.07
C GLU A 146 18.46 3.19 -5.65
N TYR A 147 17.52 3.58 -4.79
CA TYR A 147 17.42 4.91 -4.22
C TYR A 147 17.29 4.82 -2.70
N SER A 148 17.91 5.77 -2.01
CA SER A 148 17.84 5.94 -0.56
C SER A 148 17.30 7.32 -0.20
N ASN A 149 16.91 7.50 1.07
CA ASN A 149 16.30 8.74 1.57
C ASN A 149 15.14 9.22 0.66
N GLY A 150 14.41 8.24 0.15
CA GLY A 150 13.39 8.39 -0.88
C GLY A 150 12.12 9.00 -0.32
N SER A 151 11.51 9.87 -1.12
CA SER A 151 10.15 10.33 -0.94
C SER A 151 9.26 9.66 -1.97
N ILE A 152 8.19 9.02 -1.52
CA ILE A 152 7.19 8.37 -2.36
C ILE A 152 5.84 9.01 -2.09
N PHE A 153 5.12 9.29 -3.18
CA PHE A 153 3.77 9.82 -3.12
C PHE A 153 2.78 8.70 -3.39
N LEU A 154 1.83 8.54 -2.48
CA LEU A 154 0.73 7.60 -2.59
C LEU A 154 -0.57 8.39 -2.73
N ASN A 155 -1.45 7.90 -3.60
CA ASN A 155 -2.83 8.34 -3.61
C ASN A 155 -3.70 7.18 -3.11
N ALA A 156 -4.62 7.49 -2.18
CA ALA A 156 -5.58 6.53 -1.66
C ALA A 156 -7.00 7.08 -1.73
N GLU A 157 -7.99 6.22 -1.84
CA GLU A 157 -9.39 6.63 -1.73
C GLU A 157 -9.68 7.17 -0.34
N ALA A 158 -10.56 8.18 -0.23
CA ALA A 158 -11.07 8.65 1.05
C ALA A 158 -12.45 8.05 1.31
N LEU A 159 -12.55 7.20 2.34
CA LEU A 159 -13.83 6.62 2.75
C LEU A 159 -14.58 7.66 3.62
N GLY A 160 -15.66 8.21 3.09
CA GLY A 160 -16.45 9.23 3.80
C GLY A 160 -15.67 10.54 4.09
N GLY A 161 -14.69 10.87 3.26
CA GLY A 161 -13.95 12.13 3.29
C GLY A 161 -12.95 12.30 4.44
N GLN A 162 -12.84 11.35 5.37
CA GLN A 162 -11.87 11.43 6.47
C GLN A 162 -11.19 10.10 6.81
N LEU A 163 -11.75 8.97 6.37
CA LEU A 163 -11.13 7.67 6.60
C LEU A 163 -10.22 7.31 5.43
N LEU A 164 -9.16 6.59 5.72
CA LEU A 164 -8.28 6.02 4.70
C LEU A 164 -9.02 4.87 4.01
N GLY A 165 -9.03 4.87 2.69
CA GLY A 165 -9.46 3.76 1.85
C GLY A 165 -8.27 3.10 1.16
N GLU A 166 -8.55 2.38 0.07
CA GLU A 166 -7.52 1.66 -0.67
C GLU A 166 -6.49 2.62 -1.27
N VAL A 167 -5.20 2.30 -1.12
CA VAL A 167 -4.15 2.92 -1.93
C VAL A 167 -4.41 2.55 -3.40
N VAL A 168 -4.52 3.52 -4.30
CA VAL A 168 -4.86 3.25 -5.71
C VAL A 168 -3.72 3.55 -6.67
N HIS A 169 -2.73 4.33 -6.22
CA HIS A 169 -1.64 4.73 -7.08
C HIS A 169 -0.39 5.10 -6.28
N LEU A 170 0.77 4.77 -6.83
CA LEU A 170 2.09 5.22 -6.39
C LEU A 170 2.66 6.12 -7.49
N SER A 171 2.86 7.40 -7.16
CA SER A 171 3.48 8.37 -8.07
C SER A 171 5.00 8.39 -7.87
N ASN A 172 5.70 8.89 -8.89
CA ASN A 172 7.16 8.86 -8.97
C ASN A 172 7.81 9.29 -7.65
N GLY A 173 8.58 8.37 -7.07
CA GLY A 173 9.45 8.69 -5.96
C GLY A 173 10.71 9.43 -6.41
N PHE A 174 11.17 10.37 -5.61
CA PHE A 174 12.49 10.98 -5.75
C PHE A 174 13.35 10.60 -4.55
N GLY A 175 14.66 10.45 -4.75
CA GLY A 175 15.57 10.05 -3.70
C GLY A 175 17.01 10.14 -4.17
N ASP A 176 17.93 9.90 -3.26
CA ASP A 176 19.35 9.87 -3.55
C ASP A 176 19.68 8.57 -4.28
N TRP A 177 20.11 8.68 -5.54
CA TRP A 177 20.55 7.53 -6.31
C TRP A 177 21.75 6.87 -5.62
N VAL A 178 21.66 5.55 -5.40
CA VAL A 178 22.70 4.78 -4.71
C VAL A 178 23.56 4.05 -5.73
N GLN A 179 22.94 3.20 -6.54
CA GLN A 179 23.62 2.34 -7.51
C GLN A 179 22.64 1.78 -8.55
N ASN A 180 23.18 1.24 -9.64
CA ASN A 180 22.44 0.30 -10.49
C ASN A 180 22.50 -1.08 -9.85
N VAL A 181 21.36 -1.77 -9.77
CA VAL A 181 21.28 -3.12 -9.21
C VAL A 181 21.41 -4.12 -10.34
N GLU A 182 22.47 -4.94 -10.32
CA GLU A 182 22.65 -6.02 -11.28
C GLU A 182 21.74 -7.20 -10.93
N LEU A 183 20.88 -7.57 -11.88
CA LEU A 183 20.04 -8.75 -11.75
C LEU A 183 20.88 -9.98 -12.10
N LYS A 184 20.88 -10.99 -11.22
CA LYS A 184 21.63 -12.24 -11.46
C LYS A 184 21.10 -13.04 -12.65
N ASN A 185 19.82 -12.90 -12.99
CA ASN A 185 19.16 -13.54 -14.13
C ASN A 185 18.15 -12.58 -14.77
N PRO A 186 18.58 -11.57 -15.55
CA PRO A 186 17.63 -10.73 -16.27
C PRO A 186 16.84 -11.61 -17.26
N PRO A 187 15.52 -11.39 -17.42
CA PRO A 187 14.70 -12.15 -18.34
C PRO A 187 15.26 -11.98 -19.75
N SER A 188 15.82 -13.06 -20.29
CA SER A 188 16.30 -13.13 -21.65
C SER A 188 15.11 -13.38 -22.58
N TYR A 189 14.89 -12.49 -23.54
CA TYR A 189 13.96 -12.69 -24.66
C TYR A 189 14.72 -12.81 -25.98
#